data_AF-Q96WY1-F1
#
_entry.id   AF-Q96WY1-F1
#
_cell.length_a   1.000
_cell.length_b   1.000
_cell.length_c   1.000
_cell.angle_alpha   90.00
_cell.angle_beta   90.00
_cell.angle_gamma   90.00
#
_symmetry.space_group_name_H-M   'P 1'
#
loop_
_entity.id
_entity.type
_entity.pdbx_description
1 polymer ?
#
loop_
_entity_poly.entity_id
_entity_poly.type
_entity_poly.pdbx_seq_one_letter_code
_entity_poly.pdbx_strand_id
1 'polypeptide(L)'
;HQTITTLIVKMFSRAAVRTSQAVGRRAFHSTPSRMSSPYHYPEGPYSNLPFNPKHKAFGVAYWGSMVGFFLAPVGIALWQTYKPKKMIRFGSSLLSYWGYRRGESEPRWHGEVSLVGRRLRSLRSDVH
;
A
#
# COMPACT_ATOMS: atom_id res chain seq x y z
N HIS A 1 -48.70 5.39 -11.68
CA HIS A 1 -47.50 6.21 -11.41
C HIS A 1 -47.21 6.46 -9.93
N GLN A 2 -48.18 6.46 -9.00
CA GLN A 2 -47.91 6.76 -7.58
C GLN A 2 -47.27 5.62 -6.78
N THR A 3 -47.41 4.37 -7.24
CA THR A 3 -47.00 3.15 -6.51
C THR A 3 -45.48 2.93 -6.48
N ILE A 4 -44.79 3.26 -7.57
CA ILE A 4 -43.33 3.07 -7.68
C ILE A 4 -42.62 4.08 -6.76
N THR A 5 -43.07 5.33 -6.73
CA THR A 5 -42.51 6.37 -5.87
C THR A 5 -42.68 6.04 -4.39
N THR A 6 -43.84 5.51 -3.97
CA THR A 6 -44.05 5.09 -2.57
C THR A 6 -43.18 3.90 -2.19
N LEU A 7 -42.98 2.94 -3.10
CA LEU A 7 -42.09 1.80 -2.87
C LEU A 7 -40.63 2.25 -2.75
N ILE A 8 -40.17 3.14 -3.62
CA ILE A 8 -38.81 3.72 -3.56
C ILE A 8 -38.59 4.47 -2.26
N VAL A 9 -39.52 5.35 -1.87
CA VAL A 9 -39.43 6.09 -0.59
C VAL A 9 -39.43 5.11 0.58
N LYS A 10 -40.32 4.13 0.61
CA LYS A 10 -40.39 3.12 1.67
C LYS A 10 -39.13 2.24 1.75
N MET A 11 -38.54 1.90 0.61
CA MET A 11 -37.27 1.14 0.56
C MET A 11 -36.09 2.01 1.01
N PHE A 12 -36.03 3.27 0.60
CA PHE A 12 -34.99 4.21 1.00
C PHE A 12 -35.07 4.55 2.50
N SER A 13 -36.27 4.78 3.03
CA SER A 13 -36.50 4.99 4.46
C SER A 13 -36.13 3.75 5.29
N ARG A 14 -36.45 2.54 4.82
CA ARG A 14 -36.05 1.29 5.50
C ARG A 14 -34.54 1.06 5.43
N ALA A 15 -33.88 1.44 4.35
CA ALA A 15 -32.43 1.39 4.23
C ALA A 15 -31.74 2.37 5.19
N ALA A 16 -32.22 3.62 5.28
CA ALA A 16 -31.70 4.64 6.19
C ALA A 16 -31.88 4.29 7.67
N VAL A 17 -32.98 3.61 8.04
CA VAL A 17 -33.20 3.13 9.42
C VAL A 17 -32.30 1.93 9.75
N ARG A 18 -32.02 1.05 8.77
CA ARG A 18 -31.13 -0.10 8.99
C ARG A 18 -29.66 0.29 9.11
N THR A 19 -29.21 1.32 8.39
CA THR A 19 -27.84 1.84 8.53
C THR A 19 -27.63 2.53 9.88
N SER A 20 -28.60 3.32 10.36
CA SER A 20 -28.51 3.95 11.69
C SER A 20 -28.54 2.93 12.84
N GLN A 21 -29.36 1.88 12.73
CA GLN A 21 -29.38 0.78 13.72
C GLN A 21 -28.12 -0.10 13.69
N ALA A 22 -27.45 -0.25 12.54
CA ALA A 22 -26.19 -0.99 12.44
C ALA A 22 -25.01 -0.22 13.06
N VAL A 23 -25.07 1.12 13.13
CA VAL A 23 -24.10 1.93 13.85
C VAL A 23 -24.36 1.90 15.36
N GLY A 24 -25.63 1.94 15.79
CA GLY A 24 -25.99 1.89 17.22
C GLY A 24 -25.84 0.52 17.90
N ARG A 25 -25.85 -0.60 17.15
CA ARG A 25 -25.72 -1.97 17.68
C ARG A 25 -24.33 -2.60 17.56
N ARG A 26 -23.34 -1.91 16.97
CA ARG A 26 -21.94 -2.29 17.23
C ARG A 26 -21.72 -1.99 18.70
N ALA A 27 -21.60 -3.03 19.52
CA ALA A 27 -21.28 -2.90 20.92
C ALA A 27 -19.99 -2.08 21.05
N PHE A 28 -20.14 -0.77 21.24
CA PHE A 28 -19.10 0.13 21.71
C PHE A 28 -18.81 -0.29 23.14
N HIS A 29 -18.09 -1.39 23.30
CA HIS A 29 -17.60 -1.82 24.59
C HIS A 29 -16.54 -0.81 25.01
N SER A 30 -16.94 0.19 25.79
CA SER A 30 -16.03 0.81 26.74
C SER A 30 -15.82 -0.21 27.85
N THR A 31 -14.63 -0.79 27.94
CA THR A 31 -14.20 -1.40 29.21
C THR A 31 -14.42 -0.32 30.30
N PRO A 32 -15.11 -0.63 31.42
CA PRO A 32 -15.28 0.33 32.51
C PRO A 32 -13.92 0.91 32.90
N SER A 33 -13.85 2.23 33.10
CA SER A 33 -12.62 2.92 33.49
C SER A 33 -12.02 2.26 34.74
N ARG A 34 -10.91 1.54 34.57
CA ARG A 34 -10.16 0.93 35.68
C ARG A 34 -9.26 1.99 36.30
N MET A 35 -9.87 2.91 37.04
CA MET A 35 -9.20 4.02 37.73
C MET A 35 -8.32 3.58 38.92
N SER A 36 -8.22 2.27 39.18
CA SER A 36 -7.49 1.71 40.31
C SER A 36 -5.98 1.53 40.06
N SER A 37 -5.47 1.93 38.89
CA SER A 37 -4.08 1.74 38.49
C SER A 37 -3.31 3.07 38.46
N PRO A 38 -2.07 3.14 38.98
CA PRO A 38 -1.24 4.36 38.97
C PRO A 38 -0.98 4.95 37.58
N TYR A 39 -1.10 4.14 36.52
CA TYR A 39 -1.00 4.59 35.13
C TYR A 39 -2.39 4.72 34.53
N HIS A 40 -2.88 5.96 34.50
CA HIS A 40 -4.20 6.29 33.96
C HIS A 40 -4.03 6.94 32.59
N TYR A 41 -4.29 6.19 31.54
CA TYR A 41 -4.34 6.76 30.20
C TYR A 41 -5.65 7.51 30.01
N PRO A 42 -5.67 8.55 29.17
CA PRO A 42 -6.92 9.20 28.82
C PRO A 42 -7.88 8.13 28.28
N GLU A 43 -9.06 8.10 28.86
CA GLU A 43 -10.14 7.17 28.53
C GLU A 43 -11.27 7.95 27.88
N GLY A 44 -11.88 7.37 26.85
CA GLY A 44 -12.97 8.00 26.09
C GLY A 44 -12.71 8.03 24.58
N PRO A 45 -13.66 8.58 23.80
CA PRO A 45 -13.53 8.63 22.36
C PRO A 45 -12.26 9.36 21.92
N TYR A 46 -11.54 8.75 20.97
CA TYR A 46 -10.30 9.27 20.37
C TYR A 46 -9.05 9.25 21.26
N SER A 47 -9.13 8.73 22.49
CA SER A 47 -7.96 8.64 23.38
C SER A 47 -7.06 7.44 23.10
N ASN A 48 -7.55 6.48 22.31
CA ASN A 48 -6.84 5.27 21.87
C ASN A 48 -6.17 5.43 20.49
N LEU A 49 -6.30 6.60 19.86
CA LEU A 49 -5.74 6.84 18.53
C LEU A 49 -4.33 7.42 18.64
N PRO A 50 -3.39 6.95 17.82
CA PRO A 50 -2.03 7.49 17.78
C PRO A 50 -1.95 8.88 17.10
N PHE A 51 -3.09 9.45 16.69
CA PHE A 51 -3.21 10.75 16.06
C PHE A 51 -4.43 11.51 16.59
N ASN A 52 -4.38 12.84 16.53
CA ASN A 52 -5.44 13.71 17.03
C ASN A 52 -6.42 14.10 15.89
N PRO A 53 -7.64 13.51 15.83
CA PRO A 53 -8.63 13.87 14.81
C PRO A 53 -9.27 15.25 15.03
N LYS A 54 -9.11 15.87 16.20
CA LYS A 54 -9.65 17.20 16.52
C LYS A 54 -8.73 18.36 16.13
N HIS A 55 -7.53 18.07 15.62
CA HIS A 55 -6.62 19.11 15.16
C HIS A 55 -7.22 19.86 13.97
N LYS A 56 -7.11 21.20 13.95
CA LYS A 56 -7.72 22.05 12.91
C LYS A 56 -7.30 21.67 11.48
N ALA A 57 -6.05 21.22 11.33
CA ALA A 57 -5.50 20.77 10.05
C ALA A 57 -5.60 19.25 9.84
N PHE A 58 -6.38 18.51 10.63
CA PHE A 58 -6.47 17.05 10.54
C PHE A 58 -6.91 16.59 9.13
N GLY A 59 -7.92 17.24 8.55
CA GLY A 59 -8.39 16.88 7.20
C GLY A 59 -7.30 17.02 6.13
N VAL A 60 -6.52 18.10 6.19
CA VAL A 60 -5.41 18.33 5.26
C VAL A 60 -4.29 17.32 5.48
N ALA A 61 -3.88 17.09 6.73
CA ALA A 61 -2.85 16.11 7.06
C ALA A 61 -3.25 14.69 6.67
N TYR A 62 -4.52 14.31 6.91
CA TYR A 62 -5.07 13.01 6.56
C TYR A 62 -5.04 12.78 5.04
N TRP A 63 -5.66 13.69 4.26
CA TRP A 63 -5.69 13.55 2.80
C TRP A 63 -4.31 13.71 2.17
N GLY A 64 -3.47 14.62 2.66
CA GLY A 64 -2.08 14.75 2.23
C GLY A 64 -1.29 13.46 2.42
N SER A 65 -1.49 12.78 3.57
CA SER A 65 -0.88 11.47 3.83
C SER A 65 -1.39 10.40 2.87
N MET A 66 -2.71 10.31 2.66
CA MET A 66 -3.30 9.34 1.74
C MET A 66 -2.80 9.52 0.31
N VAL A 67 -2.80 10.77 -0.19
CA VAL A 67 -2.30 11.12 -1.52
C VAL A 67 -0.79 10.83 -1.62
N GLY A 68 -0.02 11.19 -0.59
CA GLY A 68 1.42 10.94 -0.55
C GLY A 68 1.75 9.45 -0.65
N PHE A 69 1.12 8.60 0.15
CA PHE A 69 1.34 7.15 0.09
C PHE A 69 0.87 6.53 -1.21
N PHE A 70 -0.25 7.01 -1.76
CA PHE A 70 -0.75 6.53 -3.05
C PHE A 70 0.19 6.89 -4.21
N LEU A 71 0.72 8.12 -4.22
CA LEU A 71 1.59 8.61 -5.29
C LEU A 71 3.07 8.26 -5.10
N ALA A 72 3.51 7.89 -3.89
CA ALA A 72 4.87 7.48 -3.61
C ALA A 72 5.43 6.42 -4.59
N PRO A 73 4.77 5.27 -4.84
CA PRO A 73 5.28 4.28 -5.79
C PRO A 73 5.37 4.82 -7.22
N VAL A 74 4.43 5.65 -7.66
CA VAL A 74 4.40 6.25 -9.02
C VAL A 74 5.52 7.28 -9.18
N GLY A 75 5.69 8.16 -8.20
CA GLY A 75 6.76 9.17 -8.20
C GLY A 75 8.14 8.52 -8.22
N ILE A 76 8.34 7.44 -7.45
CA ILE A 76 9.59 6.67 -7.47
C ILE A 76 9.80 6.02 -8.84
N ALA A 77 8.77 5.41 -9.43
CA ALA A 77 8.88 4.78 -10.76
C ALA A 77 9.29 5.80 -11.83
N LEU A 78 8.64 6.96 -11.87
CA LEU A 78 9.03 8.05 -12.78
C LEU A 78 10.47 8.49 -12.54
N TRP A 79 10.88 8.70 -11.29
CA TRP A 79 12.26 9.03 -10.96
C TRP A 79 13.26 7.98 -11.47
N GLN A 80 12.94 6.69 -11.34
CA GLN A 80 13.78 5.61 -11.89
C GLN A 80 13.90 5.68 -13.42
N THR A 81 12.84 6.11 -14.13
CA THR A 81 12.91 6.25 -15.60
C THR A 81 13.84 7.36 -16.06
N TYR A 82 14.00 8.43 -15.27
CA TYR A 82 14.86 9.57 -15.64
C TYR A 82 16.30 9.46 -15.13
N LYS A 83 16.64 8.41 -14.37
CA LYS A 83 18.03 8.22 -13.92
C LYS A 83 18.95 7.93 -15.11
N PRO A 84 20.10 8.62 -15.24
CA PRO A 84 21.08 8.27 -16.26
C PRO A 84 21.58 6.84 -16.01
N LYS A 85 21.47 5.97 -17.03
CA LYS A 85 21.94 4.56 -16.99
C LYS A 85 23.40 4.41 -16.50
N LYS A 86 24.20 5.47 -16.64
CA LYS A 86 25.59 5.58 -16.17
C LYS A 86 25.75 5.29 -14.68
N MET A 87 24.76 5.69 -13.85
CA MET A 87 24.79 5.54 -12.39
C MET A 87 24.29 4.16 -11.92
N ILE A 88 23.43 3.50 -12.70
CA ILE A 88 22.94 2.13 -12.43
C ILE A 88 24.07 1.10 -12.64
N ARG A 89 25.01 1.37 -13.55
CA ARG A 89 26.17 0.49 -13.82
C ARG A 89 27.24 0.52 -12.72
N PHE A 90 27.24 1.52 -11.84
CA PHE A 90 28.17 1.62 -10.70
C PHE A 90 27.71 0.75 -9.52
N GLY A 91 26.41 0.64 -9.26
CA GLY A 91 25.86 -0.23 -8.19
C GLY A 91 26.02 -1.72 -8.49
N SER A 92 25.90 -2.11 -9.76
CA SER A 92 26.23 -3.46 -10.22
C SER A 92 27.73 -3.77 -10.09
N SER A 93 28.60 -2.76 -10.08
CA SER A 93 30.04 -2.98 -9.93
C SER A 93 30.40 -3.36 -8.49
N LEU A 94 29.73 -2.84 -7.46
CA LEU A 94 30.06 -3.18 -6.08
C LEU A 94 29.62 -4.61 -5.71
N LEU A 95 28.42 -5.03 -6.13
CA LEU A 95 27.95 -6.41 -5.97
C LEU A 95 28.76 -7.38 -6.87
N SER A 96 29.10 -6.96 -8.09
CA SER A 96 30.00 -7.74 -8.97
C SER A 96 31.41 -7.83 -8.42
N TYR A 97 31.92 -6.78 -7.76
CA TYR A 97 33.25 -6.75 -7.13
C TYR A 97 33.28 -7.62 -5.87
N TRP A 98 32.18 -7.67 -5.11
CA TRP A 98 32.02 -8.62 -4.00
C TRP A 98 31.88 -10.08 -4.47
N GLY A 99 31.23 -10.32 -5.62
CA GLY A 99 31.20 -11.62 -6.29
C GLY A 99 32.57 -12.07 -6.81
N TYR A 100 33.32 -11.15 -7.43
CA TYR A 100 34.70 -11.37 -7.88
C TYR A 100 35.65 -11.68 -6.72
N ARG A 101 35.50 -11.00 -5.57
CA ARG A 101 36.28 -11.26 -4.35
C ARG A 101 35.98 -12.65 -3.74
N ARG A 102 34.80 -13.22 -3.98
CA ARG A 102 34.44 -14.59 -3.56
C ARG A 102 34.86 -15.68 -4.55
N GLY A 103 35.55 -15.34 -5.64
CA GLY A 103 36.02 -16.30 -6.63
C GLY A 103 34.93 -16.88 -7.53
N GLU A 104 33.74 -16.26 -7.58
CA GLU A 104 32.67 -16.65 -8.51
C GLU A 104 33.01 -16.06 -9.89
N SER A 105 33.50 -16.90 -10.81
CA SER A 105 33.95 -16.49 -12.15
C SER A 105 32.82 -16.06 -13.09
N GLU A 106 31.56 -16.35 -12.77
CA GLU A 106 30.40 -15.90 -13.54
C GLU A 106 29.20 -15.50 -12.65
N PRO A 107 28.55 -14.34 -12.90
CA PRO A 107 27.30 -14.00 -12.24
C PRO A 107 26.20 -14.96 -12.72
N ARG A 108 25.73 -15.82 -11.80
CA ARG A 108 24.71 -16.88 -12.00
C ARG A 108 23.39 -16.42 -12.65
N TRP A 109 23.16 -15.11 -12.72
CA TRP A 109 21.98 -14.49 -13.34
C TRP A 109 22.15 -14.11 -14.82
N HIS A 110 23.37 -14.08 -15.37
CA HIS A 110 23.62 -13.78 -16.79
C HIS A 110 23.75 -15.04 -17.67
N GLY A 111 24.15 -16.19 -17.09
CA GLY A 111 24.34 -17.44 -17.82
C GLY A 111 23.06 -18.02 -18.41
N GLU A 112 22.00 -18.12 -17.61
CA GLU A 112 20.70 -18.71 -17.97
C GLU A 112 20.02 -17.99 -19.15
N VAL A 113 19.97 -16.65 -19.11
CA VAL A 113 19.33 -15.83 -20.15
C VAL A 113 20.10 -15.91 -21.48
N SER A 114 21.43 -16.06 -21.41
CA SER A 114 22.29 -16.21 -22.57
C SER A 114 22.23 -17.60 -23.22
N LEU A 115 21.95 -18.64 -22.43
CA LEU A 115 21.82 -20.02 -22.89
C LEU A 115 20.46 -20.24 -23.59
N VAL A 116 19.38 -19.76 -23.00
CA VAL A 116 18.04 -19.79 -23.63
C VAL A 116 18.04 -18.97 -24.92
N GLY A 117 18.62 -17.76 -24.89
CA GLY A 117 18.75 -16.91 -26.08
C GLY A 117 19.65 -17.50 -27.17
N ARG A 118 20.71 -18.23 -26.82
CA ARG A 118 21.56 -18.95 -27.79
C ARG A 118 20.85 -20.16 -28.38
N ARG A 119 20.11 -20.93 -27.58
CA ARG A 119 19.37 -22.10 -28.05
C ARG A 119 18.19 -21.73 -28.94
N LEU A 120 17.49 -20.64 -28.64
CA LEU A 120 16.43 -20.12 -29.52
C LEU A 120 16.97 -19.58 -30.85
N ARG A 121 18.20 -19.03 -30.86
CA ARG A 121 18.86 -18.60 -32.10
C ARG A 121 19.35 -19.78 -32.94
N SER A 122 19.84 -20.85 -32.34
CA SER A 122 20.26 -22.04 -33.10
C SER A 122 19.04 -22.78 -33.68
N LEU A 123 17.97 -22.92 -32.91
CA LEU A 123 16.72 -23.52 -33.42
C LEU A 123 16.08 -22.70 -34.54
N ARG A 124 16.34 -21.40 -34.61
CA ARG A 124 15.88 -20.54 -35.71
C ARG A 124 16.74 -20.67 -36.97
N SER A 125 18.04 -20.96 -36.83
CA SER A 125 18.92 -21.17 -37.98
C SER A 125 18.76 -22.55 -38.63
N ASP A 126 18.23 -23.54 -37.91
CA ASP A 126 17.99 -24.89 -38.42
C ASP A 126 16.64 -25.05 -39.17
N VAL A 127 15.86 -23.96 -39.29
CA VAL A 127 14.53 -23.93 -39.93
C VAL A 127 14.57 -23.34 -41.35
N HIS A 128 15.76 -23.04 -41.87
CA HIS A 128 16.01 -22.63 -43.26
C HIS A 128 16.99 -23.59 -43.93
#